data_AF-A0A9D7E8X6-F1
#
_entry.id   AF-A0A9D7E8X6-F1
#
_cell.length_a   1.000
_cell.length_b   1.000
_cell.length_c   1.000
_cell.angle_alpha   90.00
_cell.angle_beta   90.00
_cell.angle_gamma   90.00
#
_symmetry.space_group_name_H-M   'P 1'
#
loop_
_entity.id
_entity.type
_entity.pdbx_description
1 polymer ?
#
loop_
_entity_poly.entity_id
_entity_poly.type
_entity_poly.pdbx_seq_one_letter_code
_entity_poly.pdbx_strand_id
1 'polypeptide(L)'
;MRTVLLFLAFALLAPCAVAQSLPPGEKETAYIMVNDSLVGGLVLDTIQRRQLAEGERRYQQSYDAVLANDTLGEDAVRLRLQELAMRRDAEIQRVMTKDQYAEWQRITKEGQGDGKEP
;
A
#
# COMPACT_ATOMS: atom_id res chain seq x y z
N MET A 1 63.94 12.64 -4.97
CA MET A 1 63.58 11.57 -5.93
C MET A 1 62.71 10.53 -5.22
N ARG A 2 61.40 10.52 -5.48
CA ARG A 2 60.55 9.32 -5.66
C ARG A 2 59.10 9.79 -5.94
N THR A 3 58.83 9.93 -7.22
CA THR A 3 57.53 10.02 -7.87
C THR A 3 56.80 8.68 -7.80
N VAL A 4 55.54 8.64 -7.34
CA VAL A 4 54.52 7.66 -7.80
C VAL A 4 53.11 8.28 -7.69
N LEU A 5 52.50 8.51 -8.86
CA LEU A 5 51.08 8.34 -9.29
C LEU A 5 49.97 8.30 -8.21
N LEU A 6 48.90 9.12 -8.21
CA LEU A 6 47.92 9.50 -9.26
C LEU A 6 47.09 8.30 -9.79
N PHE A 7 45.99 7.98 -9.10
CA PHE A 7 44.78 7.28 -9.58
C PHE A 7 43.61 7.76 -8.68
N LEU A 8 42.77 8.69 -9.12
CA LEU A 8 41.56 8.43 -9.90
C LEU A 8 40.56 7.50 -9.19
N ALA A 9 39.65 8.11 -8.41
CA ALA A 9 38.33 7.54 -8.13
C ALA A 9 37.32 8.70 -8.11
N PHE A 10 37.07 9.20 -9.33
CA PHE A 10 35.79 9.78 -9.69
C PHE A 10 34.69 8.72 -9.47
N ALA A 11 33.46 9.20 -9.26
CA ALA A 11 32.23 8.41 -9.16
C ALA A 11 31.96 7.76 -7.80
N LEU A 12 31.25 8.49 -6.95
CA LEU A 12 29.96 8.02 -6.45
C LEU A 12 29.00 9.22 -6.41
N LEU A 13 28.64 9.68 -7.62
CA LEU A 13 27.28 10.14 -7.86
C LEU A 13 26.39 8.95 -7.49
N ALA A 14 25.91 8.90 -6.26
CA ALA A 14 24.70 8.17 -5.97
C ALA A 14 23.58 9.07 -6.48
N PRO A 15 22.95 8.80 -7.64
CA PRO A 15 21.59 9.26 -7.79
C PRO A 15 20.87 8.54 -6.64
N CYS A 16 20.46 9.30 -5.62
CA CYS A 16 19.28 8.92 -4.87
C CYS A 16 18.22 8.74 -5.96
N ALA A 17 17.99 7.50 -6.36
CA ALA A 17 16.78 7.09 -7.02
C ALA A 17 15.69 7.42 -6.01
N VAL A 18 15.28 8.68 -5.99
CA VAL A 18 13.97 9.07 -5.52
C VAL A 18 13.09 8.14 -6.31
N ALA A 19 12.40 7.22 -5.63
CA ALA A 19 11.31 6.47 -6.22
C ALA A 19 10.44 7.52 -6.90
N GLN A 20 10.59 7.67 -8.22
CA GLN A 20 9.98 8.77 -8.96
C GLN A 20 8.51 8.43 -8.98
N SER A 21 7.78 8.96 -7.99
CA SER A 21 6.34 9.03 -8.07
C SER A 21 6.04 9.64 -9.43
N LEU A 22 5.29 8.92 -10.27
CA LEU A 22 4.95 9.38 -11.61
C LEU A 22 4.42 10.83 -11.55
N PRO A 23 4.56 11.59 -12.64
CA PRO A 23 3.96 12.92 -12.74
C PRO A 23 2.47 12.92 -12.33
N PRO A 24 1.95 14.04 -11.78
CA PRO A 24 0.53 14.15 -11.47
C PRO A 24 -0.35 13.86 -12.70
N GLY A 25 -1.40 13.05 -12.52
CA GLY A 25 -2.33 12.69 -13.59
C GLY A 25 -1.94 11.48 -14.44
N GLU A 26 -0.72 10.96 -14.31
CA GLU A 26 -0.32 9.71 -14.96
C GLU A 26 -1.03 8.51 -14.34
N LYS A 27 -1.47 7.59 -15.21
CA LYS A 27 -2.19 6.38 -14.85
C LYS A 27 -1.26 5.18 -14.95
N GLU A 28 -1.26 4.33 -13.93
CA GLU A 28 -0.50 3.08 -13.92
C GLU A 28 -1.29 1.99 -13.20
N THR A 29 -1.03 0.74 -13.57
CA THR A 29 -1.56 -0.42 -12.88
C THR A 29 -0.96 -0.51 -11.48
N ALA A 30 -1.79 -0.33 -10.46
CA ALA A 30 -1.47 -0.63 -9.08
C ALA A 30 -1.95 -2.05 -8.75
N TYR A 31 -1.05 -2.90 -8.29
CA TYR A 31 -1.39 -4.28 -7.95
C TYR A 31 -2.02 -4.37 -6.55
N ILE A 32 -3.07 -5.18 -6.45
CA ILE A 32 -3.82 -5.42 -5.22
C ILE A 32 -3.28 -6.70 -4.59
N MET A 33 -2.94 -6.63 -3.31
CA MET A 33 -2.54 -7.77 -2.50
C MET A 33 -3.65 -8.17 -1.53
N VAL A 34 -3.91 -9.47 -1.44
CA VAL A 34 -4.82 -10.09 -0.46
C VAL A 34 -4.12 -11.33 0.08
N ASN A 35 -4.04 -11.50 1.40
CA ASN A 35 -3.37 -12.63 2.05
C ASN A 35 -1.96 -12.92 1.49
N ASP A 36 -1.12 -11.87 1.42
CA ASP A 36 0.25 -11.91 0.88
C ASP A 36 0.39 -12.33 -0.59
N SER A 37 -0.73 -12.48 -1.31
CA SER A 37 -0.78 -12.86 -2.71
C SER A 37 -1.22 -11.69 -3.58
N LEU A 38 -0.59 -11.52 -4.74
CA LEU A 38 -1.00 -10.56 -5.75
C LEU A 38 -2.19 -11.12 -6.53
N VAL A 39 -3.35 -10.47 -6.41
CA VAL A 39 -4.63 -11.02 -6.90
C VAL A 39 -5.21 -10.26 -8.10
N GLY A 40 -4.62 -9.10 -8.45
CA GLY A 40 -5.05 -8.34 -9.62
C GLY A 40 -4.41 -6.98 -9.70
N GLY A 41 -4.78 -6.20 -10.72
CA GLY A 41 -4.28 -4.86 -10.96
C GLY A 41 -5.41 -3.89 -11.25
N LEU A 42 -5.29 -2.67 -10.73
CA LEU A 42 -6.24 -1.58 -10.94
C LEU A 42 -5.51 -0.37 -11.50
N VAL A 43 -5.99 0.18 -12.62
CA VAL A 43 -5.41 1.39 -13.19
C VAL A 43 -5.81 2.59 -12.33
N LEU A 44 -4.81 3.21 -11.70
CA LEU A 44 -4.98 4.34 -10.80
C LEU A 44 -4.09 5.50 -11.24
N ASP A 45 -4.59 6.72 -11.05
CA ASP A 45 -3.74 7.90 -11.25
C ASP A 45 -2.79 8.13 -10.06
N THR A 46 -1.79 8.99 -10.27
CA THR A 46 -0.80 9.38 -9.24
C THR A 46 -1.43 9.92 -7.95
N ILE A 47 -2.51 10.70 -8.03
CA ILE A 47 -3.17 11.28 -6.86
C ILE A 47 -3.88 10.18 -6.07
N GLN A 48 -4.63 9.33 -6.76
CA GLN A 48 -5.32 8.18 -6.18
C GLN A 48 -4.35 7.26 -5.46
N ARG A 49 -3.23 6.90 -6.10
CA ARG A 49 -2.19 6.05 -5.49
C ARG A 49 -1.61 6.66 -4.24
N ARG A 50 -1.30 7.96 -4.25
CA ARG A 50 -0.78 8.67 -3.08
C ARG A 50 -1.79 8.64 -1.93
N GLN A 51 -3.05 8.95 -2.21
CA GLN A 51 -4.12 8.97 -1.20
C GLN A 51 -4.36 7.58 -0.60
N LEU A 52 -4.37 6.52 -1.43
CA LEU A 52 -4.51 5.15 -0.95
C LEU A 52 -3.29 4.71 -0.12
N ALA A 53 -2.06 5.03 -0.54
CA ALA A 53 -0.86 4.70 0.23
C ALA A 53 -0.79 5.45 1.57
N GLU A 54 -1.29 6.68 1.64
CA GLU A 54 -1.44 7.42 2.90
C GLU A 54 -2.53 6.83 3.79
N GLY A 55 -3.68 6.46 3.22
CA GLY A 55 -4.76 5.76 3.92
C GLY A 55 -4.31 4.44 4.51
N GLU A 56 -3.58 3.64 3.73
CA GLU A 56 -3.05 2.35 4.18
C GLU A 56 -2.06 2.50 5.34
N ARG A 57 -1.17 3.49 5.28
CA ARG A 57 -0.25 3.78 6.39
C ARG A 57 -1.00 4.15 7.67
N ARG A 58 -2.05 4.97 7.58
CA ARG A 58 -2.89 5.32 8.75
C ARG A 58 -3.66 4.12 9.29
N TYR A 59 -4.18 3.27 8.40
CA TYR A 59 -4.84 2.03 8.77
C TYR A 59 -3.90 1.12 9.54
N GLN A 60 -2.70 0.85 9.01
CA GLN A 60 -1.71 -0.02 9.66
C GLN A 60 -1.32 0.51 11.04
N GLN A 61 -1.04 1.80 11.16
CA GLN A 61 -0.75 2.42 12.47
C GLN A 61 -1.88 2.23 13.48
N SER A 62 -3.13 2.39 13.03
CA SER A 62 -4.30 2.21 13.90
C SER A 62 -4.55 0.75 14.25
N TYR A 63 -4.29 -0.15 13.30
CA TYR A 63 -4.39 -1.60 13.48
C TYR A 63 -3.37 -2.07 14.52
N ASP A 64 -2.11 -1.68 14.37
CA ASP A 64 -1.03 -1.99 15.31
C ASP A 64 -1.33 -1.43 16.70
N ALA A 65 -1.87 -0.21 16.78
CA ALA A 65 -2.26 0.40 18.05
C ALA A 65 -3.41 -0.34 18.76
N VAL A 66 -4.36 -0.92 18.00
CA VAL A 66 -5.42 -1.75 18.58
C VAL A 66 -4.85 -3.07 19.10
N LEU A 67 -3.95 -3.71 18.35
CA LEU A 67 -3.33 -4.98 18.76
C LEU A 67 -2.34 -4.83 19.93
N ALA A 68 -1.65 -3.69 20.01
CA ALA A 68 -0.72 -3.40 21.10
C ALA A 68 -1.41 -3.00 22.41
N ASN A 69 -2.73 -2.77 22.38
CA ASN A 69 -3.48 -2.36 23.57
C ASN A 69 -3.89 -3.58 24.41
N ASP A 70 -3.11 -3.85 25.46
CA ASP A 70 -3.30 -4.94 26.42
C ASP A 70 -4.49 -4.75 27.38
N THR A 71 -5.10 -3.56 27.39
CA THR A 71 -6.27 -3.25 28.24
C THR A 71 -7.60 -3.64 27.59
N LEU A 72 -7.60 -3.92 26.28
CA LEU A 72 -8.80 -4.34 25.55
C LEU A 72 -9.00 -5.85 25.68
N GLY A 73 -10.22 -6.25 26.08
CA GLY A 73 -10.64 -7.64 25.93
C GLY A 73 -10.79 -8.04 24.46
N GLU A 74 -10.77 -9.34 24.17
CA GLU A 74 -10.83 -9.90 22.81
C GLU A 74 -12.02 -9.37 21.99
N ASP A 75 -13.21 -9.32 22.59
CA ASP A 75 -14.41 -8.78 21.93
C ASP A 75 -14.27 -7.31 21.56
N ALA A 76 -13.64 -6.52 22.42
CA ALA A 76 -13.39 -5.10 22.16
C ALA A 76 -12.35 -4.93 21.05
N VAL A 77 -11.29 -5.74 21.04
CA VAL A 77 -10.30 -5.77 19.94
C VAL A 77 -11.01 -6.07 18.62
N ARG A 78 -11.81 -7.14 18.56
CA ARG A 78 -12.55 -7.54 17.36
C ARG A 78 -13.46 -6.42 16.85
N LEU A 79 -14.22 -5.77 17.73
CA LEU A 79 -15.09 -4.65 17.36
C LEU A 79 -14.27 -3.48 16.80
N ARG A 80 -13.15 -3.11 17.43
CA ARG A 80 -12.28 -2.03 16.97
C ARG A 80 -11.65 -2.32 15.60
N LEU A 81 -11.23 -3.55 15.37
CA LEU A 81 -10.71 -3.96 14.07
C LEU A 81 -11.80 -3.93 12.99
N GLN A 82 -13.03 -4.34 13.31
CA GLN A 82 -14.17 -4.22 12.39
C GLN A 82 -14.47 -2.76 12.03
N GLU A 83 -14.50 -1.86 13.02
CA GLU A 83 -14.66 -0.43 12.80
C GLU A 83 -13.54 0.14 11.91
N LEU A 84 -12.29 -0.29 12.13
CA LEU A 84 -11.15 0.11 11.30
C LEU A 84 -11.29 -0.37 9.86
N ALA A 85 -11.70 -1.63 9.65
CA ALA A 85 -11.93 -2.18 8.33
C ALA A 85 -13.02 -1.40 7.57
N MET A 86 -14.14 -1.07 8.24
CA MET A 86 -15.21 -0.26 7.65
C MET A 86 -14.74 1.15 7.27
N ARG A 87 -13.94 1.79 8.12
CA ARG A 87 -13.37 3.12 7.81
C ARG A 87 -12.41 3.07 6.63
N ARG A 88 -11.56 2.05 6.57
CA ARG A 88 -10.63 1.82 5.45
C ARG A 88 -11.40 1.66 4.13
N ASP A 89 -12.43 0.83 4.12
CA ASP A 89 -13.27 0.62 2.94
C ASP A 89 -13.92 1.93 2.45
N ALA A 90 -14.49 2.72 3.38
CA ALA A 90 -15.06 4.03 3.05
C ALA A 90 -14.02 5.07 2.58
N GLU A 91 -12.75 4.97 3.01
CA GLU A 91 -11.66 5.78 2.47
C GLU A 91 -11.32 5.37 1.03
N ILE A 92 -11.18 4.07 0.77
CA ILE A 92 -10.90 3.52 -0.56
C ILE A 92 -12.01 3.94 -1.55
N GLN A 93 -13.27 3.78 -1.16
CA GLN A 93 -14.42 4.15 -1.98
C GLN A 93 -14.44 5.65 -2.34
N ARG A 94 -13.98 6.53 -1.45
CA ARG A 94 -13.93 7.98 -1.70
C ARG A 94 -12.83 8.40 -2.67
N VAL A 95 -11.74 7.64 -2.75
CA VAL A 95 -10.60 7.93 -3.64
C VAL A 95 -10.83 7.40 -5.05
N MET A 96 -11.55 6.29 -5.17
CA MET A 96 -11.80 5.61 -6.44
C MET A 96 -13.05 6.15 -7.14
N THR A 97 -13.11 5.99 -8.47
CA THR A 97 -14.39 6.09 -9.17
C THR A 97 -15.27 4.88 -8.82
N LYS A 98 -16.57 4.98 -9.11
CA LYS A 98 -17.51 3.86 -8.87
C LYS A 98 -17.07 2.58 -9.57
N ASP A 99 -16.64 2.67 -10.81
CA ASP A 99 -16.21 1.51 -11.61
C ASP A 99 -14.90 0.92 -11.08
N GLN A 100 -13.94 1.77 -10.69
CA GLN A 100 -12.68 1.33 -10.08
C GLN A 100 -12.92 0.62 -8.74
N TYR A 101 -13.84 1.15 -7.92
CA TYR A 101 -14.18 0.54 -6.64
C TYR A 101 -14.91 -0.80 -6.83
N ALA A 102 -15.83 -0.89 -7.79
CA ALA A 102 -16.49 -2.16 -8.12
C ALA A 102 -15.48 -3.23 -8.57
N GLU A 103 -14.51 -2.84 -9.39
CA GLU A 103 -13.44 -3.74 -9.84
C GLU A 103 -12.52 -4.15 -8.69
N TRP A 104 -12.16 -3.21 -7.81
CA TRP A 104 -11.40 -3.51 -6.59
C TRP A 104 -12.14 -4.52 -5.69
N GLN A 105 -13.44 -4.36 -5.49
CA GLN A 105 -14.27 -5.31 -4.72
C GLN A 105 -14.29 -6.69 -5.38
N ARG A 106 -14.38 -6.75 -6.71
CA ARG A 106 -14.34 -8.02 -7.46
C ARG A 106 -13.00 -8.74 -7.26
N ILE A 107 -11.88 -8.04 -7.50
CA ILE A 107 -10.52 -8.58 -7.35
C ILE A 107 -10.27 -9.06 -5.92
N THR A 108 -10.66 -8.28 -4.92
CA THR A 108 -10.45 -8.65 -3.51
C THR A 108 -11.30 -9.85 -3.08
N LYS A 109 -12.55 -9.94 -3.55
CA LYS A 109 -13.42 -11.09 -3.28
C LYS A 109 -12.92 -12.37 -3.94
N GLU A 110 -12.44 -12.29 -5.18
CA GLU A 110 -11.81 -13.42 -5.87
C GLU A 110 -10.56 -13.89 -5.13
N GLY A 111 -9.69 -12.96 -4.74
CA GLY A 111 -8.49 -13.26 -3.94
C GLY A 111 -8.77 -13.86 -2.56
N GLN A 112 -9.92 -13.56 -1.95
CA GLN A 112 -10.36 -14.19 -0.69
C GLN A 112 -10.96 -15.58 -0.90
N GLY A 113 -11.51 -15.86 -2.09
CA GLY A 113 -12.15 -17.13 -2.43
C GLY A 113 -11.16 -18.26 -2.71
N ASP A 114 -10.00 -17.95 -3.28
CA ASP A 114 -8.97 -18.93 -3.66
C ASP A 114 -8.20 -19.53 -2.47
N GLY A 115 -8.36 -18.96 -1.26
CA GLY A 115 -7.79 -19.51 -0.02
C GLY A 115 -8.60 -20.62 0.65
N LYS A 116 -9.72 -21.06 0.03
CA LYS A 116 -10.47 -22.25 0.46
C LYS A 116 -10.23 -23.39 -0.53
N GLU A 117 -9.16 -24.15 -0.33
CA GLU A 117 -9.17 -25.54 -0.77
C GLU A 117 -10.22 -26.33 0.06
N PRO A 118 -10.89 -27.32 -0.57
CA PRO A 118 -12.08 -28.01 -0.03
C PRO A 118 -11.87 -28.78 1.28
#